data_AF-A0A359M1R7-F1
#
_entry.id   AF-A0A359M1R7-F1
#
_cell.length_a   1.000
_cell.length_b   1.000
_cell.length_c   1.000
_cell.angle_alpha   90.00
_cell.angle_beta   90.00
_cell.angle_gamma   90.00
#
_symmetry.space_group_name_H-M   'P 1'
#
loop_
_entity.id
_entity.type
_entity.pdbx_description
1 polymer ?
#
loop_
_entity_poly.entity_id
_entity_poly.type
_entity_poly.pdbx_seq_one_letter_code
_entity_poly.pdbx_strand_id
1 'polypeptide(L)' 'QAASGGGAQHMRELLTQFGTLFSEVKDLLADPKSAILEIDRKVICKQRALSEAETRNFMVPLGGSLIPWIDKDL' A
#
# COMPACT_ATOMS: atom_id res chain seq x y z
N GLN A 1 -14.80 1.96 -3.68
CA GLN A 1 -15.46 1.53 -2.43
C GLN A 1 -14.43 1.58 -1.30
N ALA A 2 -14.84 1.69 -0.04
CA ALA A 2 -13.90 1.72 1.09
C ALA A 2 -13.48 0.31 1.53
N ALA A 3 -12.28 0.17 2.12
CA ALA A 3 -11.78 -1.11 2.65
C ALA A 3 -12.70 -1.71 3.73
N SER A 4 -13.50 -0.89 4.43
CA SER A 4 -14.50 -1.36 5.39
C SER A 4 -15.56 -2.27 4.77
N GLY A 5 -15.81 -2.18 3.45
CA GLY A 5 -16.70 -3.09 2.74
C GLY A 5 -16.21 -4.54 2.71
N GLY A 6 -14.89 -4.77 2.79
CA GLY A 6 -14.31 -6.11 2.97
C GLY A 6 -14.23 -6.57 4.43
N GLY A 7 -14.54 -5.69 5.39
CA GLY A 7 -14.49 -5.98 6.83
C GLY A 7 -13.21 -5.55 7.55
N ALA A 8 -13.14 -5.81 8.86
CA ALA A 8 -12.13 -5.25 9.74
C ALA A 8 -10.68 -5.65 9.40
N GLN A 9 -10.47 -6.87 8.86
CA GLN A 9 -9.13 -7.32 8.48
C GLN A 9 -8.60 -6.57 7.26
N HIS A 10 -9.46 -6.26 6.28
CA HIS A 10 -9.10 -5.43 5.13
C HIS A 10 -8.71 -4.01 5.55
N MET A 11 -9.40 -3.43 6.55
CA MET A 11 -9.02 -2.12 7.09
C MET A 11 -7.65 -2.16 7.77
N ARG A 12 -7.37 -3.20 8.57
CA ARG A 12 -6.05 -3.37 9.21
C ARG A 12 -4.96 -3.55 8.17
N GLU A 13 -5.19 -4.36 7.16
CA GLU A 13 -4.26 -4.56 6.05
C GLU A 13 -3.94 -3.25 5.32
N LEU A 14 -4.94 -2.44 4.99
CA LEU A 14 -4.71 -1.15 4.35
C LEU A 14 -3.82 -0.23 5.19
N LEU A 15 -4.08 -0.15 6.50
CA LEU A 15 -3.27 0.68 7.41
C LEU A 15 -1.85 0.13 7.54
N THR A 16 -1.67 -1.19 7.58
CA THR A 16 -0.35 -1.83 7.57
C THR A 16 0.41 -1.52 6.29
N GLN A 17 -0.23 -1.63 5.12
CA GLN A 17 0.40 -1.28 3.84
C GLN A 17 0.86 0.18 3.81
N PHE A 18 0.03 1.13 4.25
CA PHE A 18 0.46 2.54 4.36
C PHE A 18 1.64 2.73 5.31
N GLY A 19 1.64 2.05 6.47
CA GLY A 19 2.75 2.07 7.41
C GLY A 19 4.05 1.53 6.80
N THR A 20 3.97 0.42 6.05
CA THR A 20 5.12 -0.17 5.33
C THR A 20 5.68 0.80 4.29
N LEU A 21 4.81 1.43 3.46
CA LEU A 21 5.25 2.37 2.44
C LEU A 21 5.88 3.62 3.04
N PHE A 22 5.27 4.19 4.08
CA PHE A 22 5.83 5.33 4.79
C PHE A 22 7.20 5.01 5.39
N SER A 23 7.35 3.83 6.00
CA SER A 23 8.59 3.42 6.65
C SER A 23 9.76 3.31 5.67
N GLU A 24 9.52 2.89 4.42
CA GLU A 24 10.56 2.79 3.37
C GLU A 24 11.18 4.15 3.01
N VAL A 25 10.40 5.23 3.08
CA VAL A 25 10.82 6.56 2.65
C VAL A 25 10.89 7.58 3.78
N LYS A 26 10.73 7.13 5.04
CA LYS A 26 10.67 7.99 6.21
C LYS A 26 11.87 8.95 6.30
N ASP A 27 13.07 8.45 6.05
CA ASP A 27 14.29 9.26 6.16
C ASP A 27 14.39 10.28 5.03
N LEU A 28 13.94 9.92 3.81
CA LEU A 28 13.86 10.86 2.69
C LEU A 28 12.79 11.93 2.91
N LEU A 29 11.68 11.59 3.56
CA LEU A 29 10.65 12.57 3.94
C LEU A 29 11.12 13.51 5.06
N ALA A 30 12.06 13.07 5.90
CA ALA A 30 12.62 13.89 6.97
C ALA A 30 13.62 14.94 6.44
N ASP A 31 14.21 14.72 5.27
CA ASP A 31 15.09 15.68 4.61
C ASP A 31 14.34 16.49 3.54
N PRO A 32 14.11 17.81 3.75
CA PRO A 32 13.40 18.65 2.79
C PRO A 32 14.14 18.83 1.45
N LYS A 33 15.41 18.41 1.35
CA LYS A 33 16.21 18.46 0.11
C LYS A 33 16.15 17.17 -0.71
N SER A 34 15.56 16.11 -0.17
CA SER A 34 15.49 14.82 -0.84
C SER A 34 14.72 14.91 -2.16
N ALA A 35 15.20 14.16 -3.16
CA ALA A 35 14.59 14.17 -4.48
C ALA A 35 13.26 13.42 -4.47
N ILE A 36 12.18 14.10 -4.85
CA ILE A 36 10.83 13.49 -4.86
C ILE A 36 10.73 12.27 -5.80
N LEU A 37 11.51 12.26 -6.88
CA LEU A 37 11.56 11.11 -7.80
C LEU A 37 12.22 9.88 -7.18
N GLU A 38 13.12 10.06 -6.21
CA GLU A 38 13.70 8.95 -5.45
C GLU A 38 12.68 8.35 -4.49
N ILE A 39 11.91 9.21 -3.81
CA ILE A 39 10.79 8.81 -2.95
C ILE A 39 9.76 8.00 -3.75
N ASP A 40 9.31 8.53 -4.90
CA ASP A 40 8.35 7.84 -5.78
C ASP A 40 8.87 6.47 -6.21
N ARG A 41 10.12 6.40 -6.68
CA ARG A 41 10.75 5.14 -7.08
C ARG A 41 10.76 4.11 -5.95
N LYS A 42 11.14 4.53 -4.74
CA LYS A 42 11.18 3.65 -3.56
C LYS A 42 9.78 3.18 -3.15
N VAL A 43 8.79 4.07 -3.14
CA VAL A 43 7.39 3.72 -2.85
C VAL A 43 6.88 2.68 -3.84
N ILE A 44 7.06 2.90 -5.15
CA ILE A 44 6.61 1.97 -6.19
C ILE A 44 7.33 0.62 -6.08
N CYS A 45 8.66 0.64 -5.88
CA CYS A 45 9.43 -0.59 -5.68
C CYS A 45 8.94 -1.37 -4.45
N LYS A 46 8.69 -0.69 -3.33
CA LYS A 46 8.22 -1.33 -2.10
C LYS A 46 6.79 -1.84 -2.21
N GLN A 47 5.89 -1.08 -2.83
CA GLN A 47 4.51 -1.49 -3.07
C GLN A 47 4.45 -2.80 -3.89
N ARG A 48 5.27 -2.90 -4.94
CA ARG A 48 5.38 -4.11 -5.77
C ARG A 48 6.04 -5.29 -5.04
N ALA A 49 6.80 -5.01 -3.99
CA ALA A 49 7.50 -5.99 -3.18
C ALA A 49 6.80 -6.31 -1.85
N LEU A 50 5.55 -5.86 -1.64
CA LEU A 50 4.75 -6.26 -0.50
C LEU A 50 4.58 -7.79 -0.50
N SER A 51 4.77 -8.39 0.67
CA SER A 51 4.68 -9.83 0.82
C SER A 51 3.23 -10.33 0.75
N GLU A 52 3.05 -11.62 0.51
CA GLU A 52 1.73 -12.28 0.59
C GLU A 52 1.05 -12.10 1.95
N ALA A 53 1.84 -11.95 3.02
CA ALA A 53 1.29 -11.66 4.34
C ALA A 53 0.72 -10.24 4.45
N GLU A 54 1.30 -9.28 3.74
CA GLU A 54 0.89 -7.87 3.71
C GLU A 54 -0.24 -7.61 2.71
N THR A 55 -0.52 -8.54 1.80
CA THR A 55 -1.61 -8.48 0.81
C THR A 55 -2.63 -9.61 0.99
N ARG A 56 -2.64 -10.29 2.15
CA ARG A 56 -3.41 -11.53 2.34
C ARG A 56 -4.91 -11.40 2.02
N ASN A 57 -5.53 -10.28 2.39
CA ASN A 57 -6.96 -10.07 2.24
C ASN A 57 -7.30 -9.51 0.87
N PHE A 58 -6.54 -8.53 0.37
CA PHE A 58 -6.77 -7.94 -0.96
C PHE A 58 -6.16 -8.73 -2.12
N MET A 59 -5.25 -9.67 -1.84
CA MET A 59 -4.40 -10.43 -2.77
C MET A 59 -3.42 -9.57 -3.60
N VAL A 60 -3.68 -8.27 -3.72
CA VAL A 60 -2.86 -7.27 -4.38
C VAL A 60 -2.72 -6.02 -3.49
N PRO A 61 -1.69 -5.17 -3.71
CA PRO A 61 -1.55 -3.91 -2.99
C PRO A 61 -2.75 -2.97 -3.22
N LEU A 62 -3.29 -2.41 -2.12
CA LEU A 62 -4.27 -1.34 -2.15
C LEU A 62 -3.68 0.01 -1.72
N GLY A 63 -2.76 0.02 -0.75
CA GLY A 63 -2.10 1.25 -0.27
C GLY A 63 -1.34 1.93 -1.41
N GLY A 64 -1.78 3.13 -1.81
CA GLY A 64 -1.21 3.86 -2.97
C GLY A 64 -1.60 3.28 -4.34
N SER A 65 -2.67 2.49 -4.41
CA SER A 65 -3.18 1.84 -5.62
C SER A 65 -4.72 1.87 -5.64
N LEU A 66 -5.33 1.14 -6.58
CA LEU A 66 -6.76 0.86 -6.64
C LEU A 66 -7.01 -0.55 -7.19
N ILE A 67 -8.16 -1.13 -6.86
CA ILE A 67 -8.62 -2.42 -7.39
C ILE A 67 -9.90 -2.15 -8.20
N PRO A 68 -9.88 -2.32 -9.54
CA PRO A 68 -11.01 -1.95 -10.40
C PRO A 68 -12.07 -3.06 -10.50
N TRP A 69 -12.01 -4.07 -9.63
CA TRP A 69 -12.91 -5.21 -9.63
C TRP A 69 -13.23 -5.62 -8.19
N ILE A 70 -14.51 -5.76 -7.87
CA ILE A 70 -14.99 -6.22 -6.56
C ILE A 70 -16.10 -7.23 -6.83
N ASP A 71 -16.06 -8.36 -6.13
CA ASP A 71 -16.96 -9.52 -6.27
C ASP A 71 -16.60 -10.50 -7.41
N LYS A 72 -17.30 -11.63 -7.50
CA LYS A 72 -17.15 -12.62 -8.57
C LYS A 72 -18.02 -12.27 -9.77
N ASP A 73 -17.55 -12.62 -10.96
CA ASP A 73 -18.46 -12.81 -12.10
C ASP A 73 -19.44 -13.93 -11.72
N LEU A 74 -20.74 -13.63 -11.82
CA LEU A 74 -21.84 -14.60 -11.64
C LEU A 74 -22.03 -15.44 -12.89
#